data_AF-C5B1Z9-F1
#
_entry.id   AF-C5B1Z9-F1
#
_cell.length_a   1.000
_cell.length_b   1.000
_cell.length_c   1.000
_cell.angle_alpha   90.00
_cell.angle_beta   90.00
_cell.angle_gamma   90.00
#
_symmetry.space_group_name_H-M   'P 1'
#
loop_
_entity.id
_entity.type
_entity.pdbx_description
1 polymer ?
#
loop_
_entity_poly.entity_id
_entity_poly.type
_entity_poly.pdbx_seq_one_letter_code
_entity_poly.pdbx_strand_id
1 'polypeptide(L)'
;MAAFLTVGDLFKAKTVTDEQVSAAVETYLMKPDTSAHTIADGYTVDLAAAVESHGWASQITARPKTNPILKRAAVQTAILLARVRKAQTRVKRDRTIPAGEP
;
A
#
# COMPACT_ATOMS: atom_id res chain seq x y z
N MET A 1 14.52 -14.98 -6.73
CA MET A 1 13.79 -14.30 -5.65
C MET A 1 12.93 -13.21 -6.27
N ALA A 2 11.60 -13.36 -6.29
CA ALA A 2 10.73 -12.27 -6.72
C ALA A 2 10.82 -11.15 -5.66
N ALA A 3 11.42 -10.01 -6.02
CA ALA A 3 11.46 -8.85 -5.14
C ALA A 3 10.03 -8.28 -5.06
N PHE A 4 9.28 -8.68 -4.04
CA PHE A 4 7.99 -8.07 -3.74
C PHE A 4 8.28 -6.67 -3.17
N LEU A 5 7.92 -5.63 -3.91
CA LEU A 5 7.97 -4.26 -3.40
C LEU A 5 6.99 -4.11 -2.23
N THR A 6 7.46 -3.55 -1.13
CA THR A 6 6.63 -3.14 0.00
C THR A 6 6.43 -1.64 0.04
N VAL A 7 5.46 -1.16 0.82
CA VAL A 7 5.31 0.29 1.08
C VAL A 7 6.58 0.86 1.69
N GLY A 8 7.24 0.12 2.58
CA GLY A 8 8.53 0.50 3.17
C GLY A 8 9.65 0.65 2.14
N ASP A 9 9.66 -0.17 1.07
CA ASP A 9 10.59 0.00 -0.04
C ASP A 9 10.30 1.26 -0.86
N LEU A 10 9.01 1.57 -1.11
CA LEU A 10 8.62 2.81 -1.78
C LEU A 10 8.92 4.06 -0.94
N PHE A 11 8.78 3.96 0.39
CA PHE A 11 9.12 5.01 1.34
C PHE A 11 10.63 5.29 1.33
N LYS A 12 11.46 4.22 1.35
CA LYS A 12 12.92 4.34 1.17
C LYS A 12 13.28 4.94 -0.18
N ALA A 13 12.55 4.59 -1.23
CA ALA A 13 12.72 5.14 -2.58
C ALA A 13 12.15 6.56 -2.74
N LYS A 14 11.63 7.18 -1.67
CA LYS A 14 10.96 8.50 -1.68
C LYS A 14 9.81 8.61 -2.68
N THR A 15 9.24 7.48 -3.08
CA THR A 15 8.06 7.42 -3.95
C THR A 15 6.79 7.61 -3.13
N VAL A 16 6.80 7.13 -1.88
CA VAL A 16 5.75 7.34 -0.90
C VAL A 16 6.26 8.29 0.19
N THR A 17 5.46 9.31 0.52
CA THR A 17 5.79 10.26 1.60
C THR A 17 5.17 9.82 2.93
N ASP A 18 5.68 10.38 4.03
CA ASP A 18 5.12 10.14 5.37
C ASP A 18 3.63 10.54 5.43
N GLU A 19 3.27 11.64 4.77
CA GLU A 19 1.89 12.12 4.68
C GLU A 19 0.97 11.10 3.98
N GLN A 20 1.44 10.45 2.92
CA GLN A 20 0.69 9.40 2.22
C GLN A 20 0.51 8.15 3.11
N VAL A 21 1.54 7.77 3.87
CA VAL A 21 1.44 6.67 4.85
C VAL A 21 0.45 7.05 5.95
N SER A 22 0.52 8.27 6.49
CA SER A 22 -0.41 8.75 7.51
C SER A 22 -1.84 8.77 6.99
N ALA A 23 -2.07 9.27 5.78
CA ALA A 23 -3.39 9.29 5.15
C ALA A 23 -3.96 7.86 4.95
N ALA A 24 -3.11 6.89 4.58
CA ALA A 24 -3.51 5.50 4.47
C ALA A 24 -3.90 4.91 5.84
N VAL A 25 -3.13 5.22 6.89
CA VAL A 25 -3.44 4.80 8.27
C VAL A 25 -4.77 5.40 8.73
N GLU A 26 -4.99 6.70 8.52
CA GLU A 26 -6.23 7.37 8.89
C GLU A 26 -7.43 6.83 8.12
N THR A 27 -7.26 6.54 6.83
CA THR A 27 -8.29 5.89 6.00
C THR A 27 -8.68 4.53 6.58
N TYR A 28 -7.71 3.71 6.98
CA TYR A 28 -8.00 2.42 7.63
C TYR A 28 -8.70 2.61 8.99
N LEU A 29 -8.29 3.60 9.78
CA LEU A 29 -8.93 3.89 11.07
C LEU A 29 -10.38 4.38 10.91
N MET A 30 -10.69 5.14 9.85
CA MET A 30 -12.07 5.54 9.53
C MET A 30 -12.89 4.41 8.91
N LYS A 31 -12.26 3.59 8.05
CA LYS A 31 -12.89 2.50 7.29
C LYS A 31 -11.98 1.27 7.29
N PRO A 32 -12.08 0.40 8.32
CA PRO A 32 -11.21 -0.77 8.45
C PRO A 32 -11.40 -1.80 7.33
N ASP A 33 -12.56 -1.82 6.67
CA ASP A 33 -12.84 -2.68 5.50
C ASP A 33 -12.23 -2.17 4.18
N THR A 34 -11.44 -1.09 4.23
CA THR A 34 -10.74 -0.59 3.04
C THR A 34 -9.69 -1.60 2.62
N SER A 35 -10.01 -2.39 1.61
CA SER A 35 -9.09 -3.30 0.97
C SER A 35 -8.17 -2.48 0.05
N ALA A 36 -8.60 -2.14 -1.17
CA ALA A 36 -7.73 -1.39 -2.10
C ALA A 36 -7.63 0.11 -1.78
N HIS A 37 -6.44 0.56 -1.38
CA HIS A 37 -6.11 1.98 -1.23
C HIS A 37 -4.94 2.39 -2.14
N THR A 38 -5.09 3.50 -2.84
CA THR A 38 -4.02 4.06 -3.68
C THR A 38 -3.06 4.84 -2.79
N ILE A 39 -1.84 4.33 -2.59
CA ILE A 39 -0.85 4.99 -1.73
C ILE A 39 0.01 6.00 -2.50
N ALA A 40 0.29 5.72 -3.76
CA ALA A 40 1.04 6.59 -4.67
C ALA A 40 0.58 6.34 -6.10
N ASP A 41 0.94 7.23 -7.03
CA ASP A 41 0.57 7.10 -8.44
C ASP A 41 1.02 5.76 -9.02
N GLY A 42 0.06 4.96 -9.50
CA GLY A 42 0.32 3.61 -10.02
C GLY A 42 0.64 2.54 -8.98
N TYR A 43 0.50 2.82 -7.67
CA TYR A 43 0.67 1.84 -6.60
C TYR A 43 -0.56 1.74 -5.70
N THR A 44 -1.05 0.51 -5.56
CA THR A 44 -2.18 0.16 -4.70
C THR A 44 -1.70 -0.77 -3.60
N VAL A 45 -2.24 -0.60 -2.40
CA VAL A 45 -1.98 -1.45 -1.24
C VAL A 45 -3.31 -1.95 -0.71
N ASP A 46 -3.34 -3.20 -0.26
CA ASP A 46 -4.50 -3.76 0.43
C ASP A 46 -4.36 -3.50 1.94
N LEU A 47 -5.07 -2.51 2.50
CA LEU A 47 -4.88 -2.12 3.91
C LEU A 47 -5.45 -3.19 4.85
N ALA A 48 -6.64 -3.72 4.54
CA ALA A 48 -7.26 -4.80 5.31
C ALA A 48 -6.37 -6.06 5.29
N ALA A 49 -5.97 -6.53 4.11
CA ALA A 49 -5.12 -7.72 3.99
C ALA A 49 -3.74 -7.51 4.62
N ALA A 50 -3.20 -6.28 4.62
CA ALA A 50 -1.96 -5.95 5.30
C ALA A 50 -2.07 -6.13 6.81
N VAL A 51 -3.13 -5.60 7.41
CA VAL A 51 -3.36 -5.70 8.85
C VAL A 51 -3.67 -7.14 9.26
N GLU A 52 -4.49 -7.86 8.47
CA GLU A 52 -4.81 -9.28 8.72
C GLU A 52 -3.58 -10.19 8.59
N SER A 53 -2.73 -9.95 7.59
CA SER A 53 -1.48 -10.70 7.42
C SER A 53 -0.47 -10.41 8.53
N HIS A 54 -0.60 -9.26 9.23
CA HIS A 54 0.31 -8.85 10.29
C HIS A 54 -0.24 -9.24 11.67
N GLY A 55 0.22 -10.38 12.19
CA GLY A 55 -0.32 -10.97 13.43
C GLY A 55 -0.35 -10.03 14.65
N TRP A 56 0.58 -9.09 14.78
CA TRP A 56 0.52 -8.08 15.85
C TRP A 56 -0.55 -7.01 15.59
N ALA A 57 -0.70 -6.57 14.34
CA ALA A 57 -1.62 -5.48 14.01
C ALA A 57 -3.08 -5.96 14.08
N SER A 58 -3.36 -7.14 13.53
CA SER A 58 -4.66 -7.80 13.64
C SER A 58 -5.13 -7.95 15.10
N GLN A 59 -4.24 -8.42 15.99
CA GLN A 59 -4.55 -8.55 17.42
C GLN A 59 -4.83 -7.21 18.10
N ILE A 60 -4.13 -6.14 17.71
CA ILE A 60 -4.31 -4.80 18.26
C ILE A 60 -5.61 -4.17 17.75
N THR A 61 -5.96 -4.36 16.48
CA THR A 61 -7.18 -3.82 15.88
C THR A 61 -8.43 -4.57 16.31
N ALA A 62 -8.34 -5.87 16.60
CA ALA A 62 -9.44 -6.68 17.12
C ALA A 62 -9.81 -6.32 18.57
N ARG A 63 -8.92 -5.66 19.32
CA ARG A 63 -9.15 -5.28 20.72
C ARG A 63 -9.86 -3.91 20.79
N PRO A 64 -11.10 -3.85 21.31
CA PRO A 64 -11.89 -2.62 21.34
C PRO A 64 -11.37 -1.56 22.34
N LYS A 65 -10.62 -1.96 23.37
CA LYS A 65 -10.08 -1.05 24.40
C LYS A 65 -8.60 -0.68 24.18
N THR A 66 -8.07 -0.87 22.98
CA THR A 66 -6.66 -0.52 22.71
C THR A 66 -6.46 0.99 22.64
N ASN A 67 -5.35 1.45 23.21
CA ASN A 67 -4.92 2.84 23.08
C ASN A 67 -4.88 3.27 21.60
N PRO A 68 -5.52 4.39 21.22
CA PRO A 68 -5.57 4.86 19.83
C PRO A 68 -4.18 5.11 19.23
N ILE A 69 -3.22 5.57 20.03
CA ILE A 69 -1.82 5.77 19.61
C ILE A 69 -1.18 4.43 19.25
N LEU A 70 -1.39 3.41 20.09
CA LEU A 70 -0.87 2.06 19.85
C LEU A 70 -1.53 1.42 18.63
N LYS A 71 -2.84 1.61 18.45
CA LYS A 71 -3.58 1.13 17.27
C LYS A 71 -3.04 1.76 15.99
N ARG A 72 -2.78 3.07 16.00
CA ARG A 72 -2.16 3.79 14.87
C ARG A 72 -0.77 3.24 14.54
N ALA A 73 0.09 3.05 15.54
CA ALA A 73 1.44 2.52 15.35
C ALA A 73 1.45 1.09 14.78
N ALA A 74 0.52 0.24 15.24
CA ALA A 74 0.38 -1.12 14.75
C ALA A 74 -0.07 -1.16 13.28
N VAL A 75 -1.08 -0.34 12.93
CA VAL A 75 -1.56 -0.20 11.54
C VAL A 75 -0.47 0.38 10.64
N GLN A 76 0.24 1.42 11.08
CA GLN A 76 1.34 2.02 10.33
C GLN A 76 2.45 1.00 10.03
N THR A 77 2.81 0.18 11.02
CA THR A 77 3.81 -0.89 10.83
C THR A 77 3.33 -1.94 9.83
N ALA A 78 2.07 -2.37 9.94
CA ALA A 78 1.48 -3.33 9.00
C ALA A 78 1.44 -2.78 7.57
N ILE A 79 1.07 -1.51 7.39
CA ILE A 79 1.06 -0.84 6.09
C ILE A 79 2.47 -0.75 5.51
N LEU A 80 3.48 -0.38 6.32
CA LEU A 80 4.88 -0.32 5.85
C LEU A 80 5.41 -1.68 5.37
N LEU A 81 5.01 -2.77 6.02
CA LEU A 81 5.39 -4.13 5.65
C LEU A 81 4.46 -4.74 4.57
N ALA A 82 3.39 -4.04 4.20
CA ALA A 82 2.45 -4.49 3.20
C ALA A 82 3.10 -4.55 1.82
N ARG A 83 2.77 -5.60 1.07
CA ARG A 83 3.15 -5.71 -0.34
C ARG A 83 2.33 -4.73 -1.16
N VAL A 84 2.99 -3.95 -2.01
CA VAL A 84 2.31 -3.07 -2.95
C VAL A 84 2.05 -3.81 -4.26
N ARG A 85 0.84 -3.63 -4.79
CA ARG A 85 0.54 -3.96 -6.17
C ARG A 85 0.83 -2.73 -7.01
N LYS A 86 1.84 -2.84 -7.86
CA LYS A 86 1.99 -1.92 -8.98
C LYS A 86 0.76 -2.10 -9.86
N ALA A 87 -0.11 -1.09 -9.91
CA ALA A 87 -1.13 -1.01 -10.94
C ALA A 87 -0.33 -0.94 -12.24
N GLN A 88 -0.20 -2.08 -12.91
CA GLN A 88 0.59 -2.20 -14.11
C GLN A 88 -0.07 -1.28 -15.13
N THR A 89 0.45 -0.06 -15.26
CA THR A 89 0.15 0.81 -16.37
C THR A 89 0.64 0.03 -17.57
N ARG A 90 -0.31 -0.68 -18.18
CA ARG A 90 -0.16 -1.30 -19.49
C ARG A 90 -0.11 -0.14 -20.48
N VAL A 91 0.97 0.62 -20.45
CA VAL A 91 1.42 1.37 -21.62
C VAL A 91 1.88 0.27 -22.57
N LYS A 92 0.91 -0.29 -23.31
CA LYS A 92 1.18 -0.73 -24.68
C LYS A 92 1.79 0.51 -25.33
N ARG A 93 3.12 0.62 -25.28
CA ARG A 93 3.86 1.38 -26.29
C ARG A 93 3.68 0.54 -27.55
N ASP A 94 2.52 0.70 -28.16
CA ASP A 94 2.32 0.32 -29.55
C ASP A 94 3.28 1.24 -30.31
N ARG A 95 4.45 0.68 -30.57
CA ARG A 95 5.52 1.34 -31.27
C ARG A 95 5.02 1.45 -32.70
N THR A 96 4.47 2.60 -33.04
CA THR A 96 4.28 3.03 -34.42
C THR A 96 5.58 2.76 -35.16
N ILE A 97 5.57 1.77 -36.05
CA ILE A 97 6.57 1.64 -37.11
C ILE A 97 5.95 2.36 -38.30
N PRO A 98 6.38 3.59 -38.64
CA PRO A 98 6.03 4.16 -39.93
C PRO A 98 7.00 3.66 -41.00
N ALA A 99 6.45 3.56 -42.21
CA ALA A 99 7.11 3.52 -43.51
C ALA A 99 7.72 2.18 -43.99
N GLY A 100 7.16 1.74 -45.12
CA GLY A 100 7.72 0.70 -45.96
C GLY A 100 6.79 0.26 -47.10
N GLU A 101 6.18 1.21 -47.83
CA GLU A 101 5.78 0.98 -49.23
C GLU A 101 7.05 0.84 -50.07
N PRO A 102 7.05 -0.06 -51.07
CA PRO A 102 6.66 0.36 -52.42
C PRO A 102 5.61 -0.54 -53.10
#